data_AF-A0A950CMT1-F1
#
_entry.id   AF-A0A950CMT1-F1
#
_cell.length_a   1.000
_cell.length_b   1.000
_cell.length_c   1.000
_cell.angle_alpha   90.00
_cell.angle_beta   90.00
_cell.angle_gamma   90.00
#
_symmetry.space_group_name_H-M   'P 1'
#
loop_
_entity.id
_entity.type
_entity.pdbx_description
1 polymer ?
#
loop_
_entity_poly.entity_id
_entity_poly.type
_entity_poly.pdbx_seq_one_letter_code
_entity_poly.pdbx_strand_id
1 'polypeptide(L)'
;MADRVSAWISSLWGGSQLEEYWTHPEAFPLLLAPWWVEEKLSRNPVPPLQAELVYSSMMGYYHIRLIDNVMDGDVATDLVLLPILGFFHTQFEGVYRRLFHHGDPFWEAMLTLWFRCAEVTMLDGSMTDFDLTHFVEIAAQKTSAAKIPVAAVAYKYGRSDLLPSWFRFLDRFSCWSQMFNDTFDWLDDSFHHKGTFFLSEATRRKRDNESLFEWVLRDGLEWGMDTLETWMSELKIQAKDLDCPDAVEYLDRRSAALAQRRAVITEGLSNLSKLRSVLDGSLQE
;
A
#
# COMPACT_ATOMS: atom_id res chain seq x y z
N MET A 1 17.89 21.02 11.22
CA MET A 1 17.66 19.57 10.99
C MET A 1 16.20 19.23 11.19
N ALA A 2 15.59 19.56 12.34
CA ALA A 2 14.14 19.40 12.56
C ALA A 2 13.27 20.03 11.45
N ASP A 3 13.57 21.27 11.03
CA ASP A 3 12.80 21.92 9.96
C ASP A 3 12.88 21.19 8.61
N ARG A 4 14.04 20.59 8.29
CA ARG A 4 14.22 19.81 7.07
C ARG A 4 13.42 18.52 7.10
N VAL A 5 13.44 17.83 8.25
CA VAL A 5 12.64 16.62 8.46
C VAL A 5 11.14 16.96 8.41
N SER A 6 10.72 18.06 9.03
CA SER A 6 9.33 18.52 8.99
C SER A 6 8.91 18.86 7.56
N ALA A 7 9.75 19.58 6.80
CA ALA A 7 9.46 19.91 5.40
C ALA A 7 9.35 18.65 4.54
N TRP A 8 10.25 17.68 4.72
CA TRP A 8 10.17 16.39 4.03
C TRP A 8 8.88 15.64 4.39
N ILE A 9 8.55 15.50 5.67
CA ILE A 9 7.30 14.85 6.11
C ILE A 9 6.07 15.57 5.51
N SER A 10 6.05 16.89 5.52
CA SER A 10 4.97 17.67 4.90
C SER A 10 4.90 17.46 3.39
N SER A 11 6.02 17.23 2.70
CA SER A 11 6.04 16.98 1.26
C SER A 11 5.49 15.60 0.86
N LEU A 12 5.40 14.66 1.79
CA LEU A 12 4.82 13.33 1.53
C LEU A 12 3.30 13.40 1.26
N TRP A 13 2.64 14.50 1.65
CA TRP A 13 1.22 14.72 1.46
C TRP A 13 0.97 15.99 0.65
N GLY A 14 0.16 15.88 -0.41
CA GLY A 14 -0.24 17.03 -1.22
C GLY A 14 -1.39 17.87 -0.64
N GLY A 15 -1.98 17.45 0.49
CA GLY A 15 -3.12 18.12 1.11
C GLY A 15 -2.75 19.12 2.21
N SER A 16 -3.77 19.65 2.89
CA SER A 16 -3.63 20.83 3.74
C SER A 16 -3.19 20.53 5.18
N GLN A 17 -3.45 19.32 5.67
CA GLN A 17 -3.10 18.89 7.03
C GLN A 17 -2.39 17.54 7.00
N LEU A 18 -1.27 17.42 7.72
CA LEU A 18 -0.48 16.18 7.78
C LEU A 18 -1.27 15.00 8.37
N GLU A 19 -2.23 15.28 9.24
CA GLU A 19 -3.08 14.26 9.87
C GLU A 19 -3.95 13.53 8.85
N GLU A 20 -4.35 14.22 7.77
CA GLU A 20 -5.11 13.65 6.67
C GLU A 20 -4.32 12.55 5.96
N TYR A 21 -2.99 12.66 5.89
CA TYR A 21 -2.13 11.62 5.31
C TYR A 21 -2.38 10.23 5.93
N TRP A 22 -2.59 10.21 7.25
CA TRP A 22 -2.76 9.02 8.05
C TRP A 22 -4.21 8.60 8.23
N THR A 23 -5.13 9.55 8.15
CA THR A 23 -6.56 9.37 8.39
C THR A 23 -7.38 9.34 7.12
N HIS A 24 -6.75 9.49 5.95
CA HIS A 24 -7.44 9.46 4.68
C HIS A 24 -8.22 8.14 4.53
N PRO A 25 -9.50 8.17 4.12
CA PRO A 25 -10.32 6.95 3.98
C PRO A 25 -9.75 5.90 3.01
N GLU A 26 -8.79 6.31 2.18
CA GLU A 26 -8.11 5.47 1.20
C GLU A 26 -6.70 5.01 1.60
N ALA A 27 -6.18 5.49 2.73
CA ALA A 27 -4.86 5.11 3.21
C ALA A 27 -4.83 3.62 3.59
N PHE A 28 -3.69 2.97 3.39
CA PHE A 28 -3.46 1.61 3.88
C PHE A 28 -3.84 1.52 5.38
N PRO A 29 -4.51 0.45 5.86
CA PRO A 29 -5.03 0.39 7.22
C PRO A 29 -3.93 0.13 8.27
N LEU A 30 -2.77 0.77 8.14
CA LEU A 30 -1.60 0.61 9.02
C LEU A 30 -1.95 0.96 10.47
N LEU A 31 -2.74 2.02 10.66
CA LEU A 31 -3.15 2.49 11.99
C LEU A 31 -4.42 1.80 12.49
N LEU A 32 -5.25 1.26 11.58
CA LEU A 32 -6.53 0.63 11.92
C LEU A 32 -6.39 -0.87 12.20
N ALA A 33 -5.50 -1.58 11.50
CA ALA A 33 -5.31 -3.01 11.68
C ALA A 33 -4.96 -3.42 13.14
N PRO A 34 -4.01 -2.78 13.85
CA PRO A 34 -3.77 -3.10 15.26
C PRO A 34 -4.97 -2.77 16.15
N TRP A 35 -5.73 -1.72 15.83
CA TRP A 35 -6.96 -1.37 16.54
C TRP A 35 -8.02 -2.47 16.42
N TRP A 36 -8.29 -2.91 15.19
CA TRP A 36 -9.26 -3.97 14.90
C TRP A 36 -8.91 -5.29 15.61
N VAL A 37 -7.63 -5.63 15.68
CA VAL A 37 -7.15 -6.82 16.38
C VAL A 37 -7.40 -6.69 17.89
N GLU A 38 -7.08 -5.52 18.48
CA GLU A 38 -7.28 -5.30 19.91
C GLU A 38 -8.76 -5.29 20.28
N GLU A 39 -9.60 -4.70 19.44
CA GLU A 39 -11.05 -4.66 19.61
C GLU A 39 -11.64 -6.07 19.57
N LYS A 40 -11.22 -6.90 18.62
CA LYS A 40 -11.63 -8.31 18.57
C LYS A 40 -11.26 -9.07 19.86
N LEU A 41 -10.10 -8.76 20.43
CA LEU A 41 -9.57 -9.47 21.59
C LEU A 41 -10.14 -9.00 22.93
N SER A 42 -10.40 -7.70 23.07
CA SER A 42 -10.74 -7.08 24.35
C SER A 42 -12.09 -6.35 24.37
N ARG A 43 -12.67 -6.08 23.19
CA ARG A 43 -13.84 -5.20 22.95
C ARG A 43 -13.70 -3.76 23.44
N ASN A 44 -12.55 -3.41 24.01
CA ASN A 44 -12.27 -2.07 24.53
C ASN A 44 -10.79 -1.75 24.33
N PRO A 45 -10.40 -1.35 23.10
CA PRO A 45 -9.03 -0.96 22.79
C PRO A 45 -8.48 0.03 23.79
N VAL A 46 -7.23 -0.17 24.24
CA VAL A 46 -6.61 0.64 25.28
C VAL A 46 -5.98 1.88 24.62
N PRO A 47 -6.53 3.10 24.82
CA PRO A 47 -6.07 4.27 24.06
C PRO A 47 -4.58 4.59 24.22
N PRO A 48 -3.96 4.49 25.43
CA PRO A 48 -2.52 4.66 25.57
C PRO A 48 -1.69 3.63 24.78
N LEU A 49 -2.14 2.38 24.67
CA LEU A 49 -1.45 1.38 23.85
C LEU A 49 -1.54 1.76 22.38
N GLN A 50 -2.74 2.10 21.90
CA GLN A 50 -2.97 2.44 20.50
C GLN A 50 -2.21 3.70 20.09
N ALA A 51 -2.12 4.71 20.95
CA ALA A 51 -1.30 5.90 20.71
C ALA A 51 0.18 5.55 20.51
N GLU A 52 0.73 4.65 21.34
CA GLU A 52 2.12 4.18 21.21
C GLU A 52 2.33 3.36 19.93
N LEU A 53 1.37 2.51 19.56
CA LEU A 53 1.43 1.74 18.31
C LEU A 53 1.31 2.63 17.07
N VAL A 54 0.44 3.64 17.09
CA VAL A 54 0.33 4.64 16.02
C VAL A 54 1.65 5.38 15.85
N TYR A 55 2.22 5.88 16.95
CA TYR A 55 3.51 6.56 16.93
C TYR A 55 4.61 5.66 16.36
N SER A 56 4.71 4.41 16.84
CA SER A 56 5.65 3.42 16.33
C SER A 56 5.50 3.22 14.82
N SER A 57 4.28 2.95 14.35
CA SER A 57 3.96 2.72 12.94
C SER A 57 4.34 3.89 12.06
N MET A 58 4.09 5.13 12.50
CA MET A 58 4.50 6.34 11.77
C MET A 58 6.02 6.44 11.67
N MET A 59 6.75 6.17 12.76
CA MET A 59 8.22 6.20 12.75
C MET A 59 8.81 5.10 11.87
N GLY A 60 8.26 3.88 11.92
CA GLY A 60 8.64 2.78 11.04
C GLY A 60 8.38 3.09 9.57
N TYR A 61 7.21 3.67 9.27
CA TYR A 61 6.87 4.13 7.93
C TYR A 61 7.84 5.20 7.42
N TYR A 62 8.15 6.24 8.21
CA TYR A 62 9.09 7.27 7.80
C TYR A 62 10.50 6.73 7.58
N HIS A 63 10.93 5.72 8.35
CA HIS A 63 12.19 5.04 8.12
C HIS A 63 12.21 4.37 6.73
N ILE A 64 11.19 3.58 6.41
CA ILE A 64 11.09 2.87 5.12
C ILE A 64 10.92 3.88 3.98
N ARG A 65 9.98 4.82 4.10
CA ARG A 65 9.66 5.79 3.04
C ARG A 65 10.85 6.66 2.65
N LEU A 66 11.70 7.04 3.61
CA LEU A 66 12.91 7.82 3.30
C LEU A 66 13.92 6.99 2.50
N ILE A 67 14.07 5.70 2.81
CA ILE A 67 14.91 4.78 2.04
C ILE A 67 14.33 4.62 0.63
N ASP A 68 13.03 4.37 0.52
CA ASP A 68 12.34 4.23 -0.77
C ASP A 68 12.51 5.48 -1.64
N ASN A 69 12.29 6.68 -1.09
CA ASN A 69 12.48 7.90 -1.87
C ASN A 69 13.91 8.07 -2.39
N VAL A 70 14.92 7.64 -1.64
CA VAL A 70 16.32 7.66 -2.11
C VAL A 70 16.55 6.60 -3.21
N MET A 71 15.99 5.41 -3.04
CA MET A 71 16.09 4.32 -4.02
C MET A 71 15.39 4.65 -5.34
N ASP A 72 14.22 5.28 -5.27
CA ASP A 72 13.39 5.67 -6.42
C ASP A 72 13.94 6.90 -7.16
N GLY A 73 14.97 7.56 -6.62
CA GLY A 73 15.53 8.77 -7.19
C GLY A 73 14.59 9.97 -7.11
N ASP A 74 13.65 9.97 -6.14
CA ASP A 74 12.71 11.07 -5.91
C ASP A 74 13.50 12.36 -5.60
N VAL A 75 13.49 13.29 -6.57
CA VAL A 75 14.39 14.46 -6.70
C VAL A 75 14.36 15.40 -5.48
N ALA A 76 13.33 15.31 -4.64
CA ALA A 76 13.17 16.11 -3.43
C ALA A 76 13.91 15.56 -2.19
N THR A 77 14.46 14.34 -2.24
CA THR A 77 15.04 13.71 -1.05
C THR A 77 16.52 14.04 -0.92
N ASP A 78 16.79 15.06 -0.11
CA ASP A 78 18.14 15.46 0.29
C ASP A 78 18.81 14.26 0.99
N LEU A 79 19.86 13.66 0.39
CA LEU A 79 20.67 12.59 0.99
C LEU A 79 21.18 12.96 2.40
N VAL A 80 21.21 14.25 2.73
CA VAL A 80 21.49 14.78 4.07
C VAL A 80 20.45 14.37 5.12
N LEU A 81 19.27 13.87 4.72
CA LEU A 81 18.27 13.33 5.63
C LEU A 81 18.61 11.92 6.12
N LEU A 82 19.43 11.13 5.40
CA LEU A 82 19.73 9.74 5.77
C LEU A 82 20.14 9.51 7.24
N PRO A 83 20.90 10.39 7.92
CA PRO A 83 21.20 10.24 9.34
C PRO A 83 19.96 10.18 10.26
N ILE A 84 18.81 10.73 9.86
CA ILE A 84 17.56 10.67 10.65
C ILE A 84 16.98 9.26 10.72
N LEU A 85 17.39 8.35 9.83
CA LEU A 85 16.95 6.96 9.85
C LEU A 85 17.24 6.29 11.20
N GLY A 86 18.35 6.64 11.85
CA GLY A 86 18.69 6.17 13.18
C GLY A 86 17.69 6.63 14.25
N PHE A 87 17.17 7.85 14.13
CA PHE A 87 16.11 8.36 15.01
C PHE A 87 14.80 7.62 14.78
N PHE A 88 14.33 7.55 13.53
CA PHE A 88 13.07 6.88 13.21
C PHE A 88 13.07 5.41 13.65
N HIS A 89 14.14 4.69 13.34
CA HIS A 89 14.30 3.29 13.76
C HIS A 89 14.28 3.14 15.29
N THR A 90 15.00 4.00 16.02
CA THR A 90 15.04 3.95 17.48
C THR A 90 13.69 4.24 18.11
N GLN A 91 12.92 5.20 17.56
CA GLN A 91 11.58 5.52 18.06
C GLN A 91 10.58 4.39 17.78
N PHE A 92 10.65 3.81 16.58
CA PHE A 92 9.89 2.63 16.18
C PHE A 92 10.14 1.44 17.14
N GLU A 93 11.40 1.02 17.33
CA GLU A 93 11.70 -0.09 18.23
C GLU A 93 11.41 0.21 19.69
N GLY A 94 11.58 1.48 20.10
CA GLY A 94 11.50 1.91 21.49
C GLY A 94 10.16 1.59 22.15
N VAL A 95 9.06 1.64 21.39
CA VAL A 95 7.72 1.26 21.85
C VAL A 95 7.69 -0.22 22.22
N TYR A 96 8.18 -1.10 21.34
CA TYR A 96 8.14 -2.54 21.59
C TYR A 96 9.06 -2.97 22.73
N ARG A 97 10.19 -2.28 22.93
CA ARG A 97 11.09 -2.53 24.07
C ARG A 97 10.45 -2.25 25.42
N ARG A 98 9.43 -1.38 25.48
CA ARG A 98 8.63 -1.13 26.68
C ARG A 98 7.51 -2.16 26.86
N LEU A 99 7.01 -2.72 25.76
CA LEU A 99 5.89 -3.67 25.78
C LEU A 99 6.34 -5.10 26.07
N PHE A 100 7.52 -5.50 25.60
CA PHE A 100 7.99 -6.88 25.64
C PHE A 100 9.35 -7.02 26.32
N HIS A 101 9.50 -8.07 27.12
CA HIS A 101 10.81 -8.44 27.66
C HIS A 101 11.68 -9.10 26.58
N HIS A 102 12.99 -9.15 26.78
CA HIS A 102 13.97 -9.61 25.78
C HIS A 102 13.79 -11.06 25.31
N GLY A 103 13.11 -11.91 26.09
CA GLY A 103 12.86 -13.31 25.79
C GLY A 103 11.48 -13.58 25.19
N ASP A 104 10.71 -12.53 24.90
CA ASP A 104 9.37 -12.68 24.33
C ASP A 104 9.44 -13.11 22.85
N PRO A 105 8.64 -14.10 22.41
CA PRO A 105 8.60 -14.54 21.01
C PRO A 105 8.19 -13.44 20.00
N PHE A 106 7.62 -12.33 20.46
CA PHE A 106 7.36 -11.16 19.61
C PHE A 106 8.61 -10.69 18.85
N TRP A 107 9.79 -10.74 19.47
CA TRP A 107 11.02 -10.24 18.85
C TRP A 107 11.41 -11.02 17.60
N GLU A 108 11.22 -12.34 17.59
CA GLU A 108 11.47 -13.18 16.42
C GLU A 108 10.49 -12.84 15.28
N ALA A 109 9.21 -12.67 15.61
CA ALA A 109 8.20 -12.25 14.63
C ALA A 109 8.52 -10.86 14.06
N MET A 110 8.88 -9.90 14.91
CA MET A 110 9.27 -8.55 14.49
C MET A 110 10.46 -8.56 13.54
N LEU A 111 11.55 -9.24 13.89
CA LEU A 111 12.75 -9.32 13.06
C LEU A 111 12.46 -10.01 11.73
N THR A 112 11.68 -11.09 11.74
CA THR A 112 11.27 -11.80 10.52
C THR A 112 10.51 -10.88 9.58
N LEU A 113 9.51 -10.15 10.09
CA LEU A 113 8.72 -9.21 9.30
C LEU A 113 9.57 -8.05 8.79
N TRP A 114 10.42 -7.46 9.62
CA TRP A 114 11.25 -6.32 9.26
C TRP A 114 12.28 -6.67 8.19
N PHE A 115 13.01 -7.78 8.36
CA PHE A 115 14.00 -8.22 7.38
C PHE A 115 13.35 -8.70 6.09
N ARG A 116 12.19 -9.36 6.16
CA ARG A 116 11.47 -9.75 4.95
C ARG A 116 11.05 -8.54 4.12
N CYS A 117 10.61 -7.47 4.76
CA CYS A 117 10.29 -6.19 4.11
C CYS A 117 11.51 -5.66 3.34
N ALA A 118 12.68 -5.63 3.98
CA ALA A 118 13.92 -5.14 3.37
C ALA A 118 14.38 -6.02 2.19
N GLU A 119 14.41 -7.35 2.37
CA GLU A 119 14.78 -8.30 1.31
C GLU A 119 13.92 -8.14 0.05
N VAL A 120 12.60 -8.05 0.24
CA VAL A 120 11.66 -7.94 -0.88
C VAL A 120 11.73 -6.58 -1.54
N THR A 121 11.94 -5.50 -0.79
CA THR A 121 12.12 -4.15 -1.35
C THR A 121 13.39 -4.07 -2.21
N MET A 122 14.47 -4.74 -1.80
CA MET A 122 15.69 -4.84 -2.61
C MET A 122 15.47 -5.63 -3.90
N LEU A 123 14.70 -6.73 -3.84
CA LEU A 123 14.37 -7.54 -5.01
C LEU A 123 13.52 -6.73 -6.00
N ASP A 124 12.47 -6.08 -5.52
CA ASP A 124 11.55 -5.23 -6.29
C ASP A 124 12.31 -4.17 -7.10
N GLY A 125 13.22 -3.43 -6.47
CA GLY A 125 14.04 -2.40 -7.13
C GLY A 125 15.00 -2.92 -8.21
N SER A 126 15.16 -4.23 -8.36
CA SER A 126 16.00 -4.86 -9.38
C SER A 126 15.21 -5.52 -10.53
N MET A 127 13.88 -5.61 -10.40
CA MET A 127 13.02 -6.32 -11.35
C MET A 127 12.38 -5.37 -12.37
N THR A 128 12.28 -5.84 -13.61
CA THR A 128 11.66 -5.08 -14.72
C THR A 128 10.49 -5.81 -15.37
N ASP A 129 10.29 -7.09 -15.05
CA ASP A 129 9.20 -7.93 -15.55
C ASP A 129 8.63 -8.76 -14.40
N PHE A 130 7.32 -8.67 -14.22
CA PHE A 130 6.58 -9.34 -13.15
C PHE A 130 5.53 -10.26 -13.78
N ASP A 131 5.53 -11.52 -13.37
CA ASP A 131 4.34 -12.35 -13.47
C ASP A 131 3.49 -12.24 -12.20
N LEU A 132 2.31 -12.86 -12.22
CA LEU A 132 1.40 -12.82 -11.08
C LEU A 132 2.01 -13.42 -9.80
N THR A 133 2.86 -14.45 -9.91
CA THR A 133 3.48 -15.08 -8.75
C THR A 133 4.49 -14.15 -8.10
N HIS A 134 5.36 -13.51 -8.89
CA HIS A 134 6.30 -12.51 -8.40
C HIS A 134 5.57 -11.30 -7.81
N PHE A 135 4.54 -10.81 -8.49
CA PHE A 135 3.74 -9.70 -8.01
C PHE A 135 3.10 -10.00 -6.64
N VAL A 136 2.45 -11.15 -6.49
CA VAL A 136 1.80 -11.52 -5.23
C VAL A 136 2.81 -11.63 -4.10
N GLU A 137 3.97 -12.26 -4.35
CA GLU A 137 5.02 -12.36 -3.34
C GLU A 137 5.56 -10.98 -2.95
N ILE A 138 5.88 -10.13 -3.94
CA ILE A 138 6.50 -8.83 -3.69
C ILE A 138 5.51 -7.88 -3.05
N ALA A 139 4.31 -7.72 -3.60
CA ALA A 139 3.31 -6.79 -3.07
C ALA A 139 2.86 -7.17 -1.66
N ALA A 140 2.75 -8.48 -1.34
CA ALA A 140 2.41 -8.94 0.00
C ALA A 140 3.52 -8.68 1.02
N GLN A 141 4.78 -8.87 0.62
CA GLN A 141 5.91 -8.83 1.56
C GLN A 141 6.59 -7.46 1.65
N LYS A 142 6.45 -6.57 0.66
CA LYS A 142 6.95 -5.18 0.71
C LYS A 142 6.29 -4.36 1.83
N THR A 143 5.10 -4.75 2.26
CA THR A 143 4.38 -4.13 3.38
C THR A 143 4.46 -4.97 4.66
N SER A 144 5.29 -6.02 4.71
CA SER A 144 5.35 -6.94 5.86
C SER A 144 5.66 -6.25 7.19
N ALA A 145 6.41 -5.14 7.19
CA ALA A 145 6.63 -4.32 8.37
C ALA A 145 5.33 -3.74 8.96
N ALA A 146 4.29 -3.51 8.15
CA ALA A 146 2.97 -3.05 8.61
C ALA A 146 2.26 -4.07 9.50
N LYS A 147 2.69 -5.34 9.48
CA LYS A 147 2.14 -6.43 10.31
C LYS A 147 2.71 -6.44 11.73
N ILE A 148 3.81 -5.73 11.99
CA ILE A 148 4.47 -5.68 13.30
C ILE A 148 3.56 -5.12 14.41
N PRO A 149 2.85 -3.99 14.25
CA PRO A 149 1.92 -3.53 15.29
C PRO A 149 0.76 -4.51 15.52
N VAL A 150 0.30 -5.24 14.49
CA VAL A 150 -0.69 -6.32 14.64
C VAL A 150 -0.13 -7.49 15.45
N ALA A 151 1.11 -7.89 15.16
CA ALA A 151 1.83 -8.88 15.96
C ALA A 151 1.95 -8.44 17.42
N ALA A 152 2.33 -7.19 17.67
CA ALA A 152 2.45 -6.65 19.02
C ALA A 152 1.14 -6.78 19.80
N VAL A 153 -0.01 -6.44 19.21
CA VAL A 153 -1.30 -6.64 19.86
C VAL A 153 -1.53 -8.12 20.15
N ALA A 154 -1.38 -9.01 19.17
CA ALA A 154 -1.61 -10.44 19.36
C ALA A 154 -0.73 -11.05 20.46
N TYR A 155 0.58 -10.73 20.50
CA TYR A 155 1.49 -11.23 21.52
C TYR A 155 1.18 -10.65 22.91
N LYS A 156 0.85 -9.35 23.00
CA LYS A 156 0.47 -8.70 24.27
C LYS A 156 -0.72 -9.41 24.94
N TYR A 157 -1.66 -9.90 24.14
CA TYR A 157 -2.85 -10.61 24.62
C TYR A 157 -2.70 -12.14 24.61
N GLY A 158 -1.52 -12.69 24.27
CA GLY A 158 -1.27 -14.13 24.25
C GLY A 158 -2.04 -14.89 23.16
N ARG A 159 -2.36 -14.22 22.04
CA ARG A 159 -3.22 -14.72 20.95
C ARG A 159 -2.52 -14.71 19.58
N SER A 160 -1.26 -15.15 19.55
CA SER A 160 -0.49 -15.28 18.31
C SER A 160 -1.11 -16.27 17.31
N ASP A 161 -2.03 -17.14 17.75
CA ASP A 161 -2.83 -18.02 16.91
C ASP A 161 -3.69 -17.28 15.88
N LEU A 162 -4.00 -15.99 16.11
CA LEU A 162 -4.76 -15.17 15.17
C LEU A 162 -3.92 -14.61 14.01
N LEU A 163 -2.58 -14.58 14.16
CA LEU A 163 -1.70 -13.92 13.19
C LEU A 163 -1.78 -14.48 11.78
N PRO A 164 -1.87 -15.80 11.54
CA PRO A 164 -1.95 -16.33 10.18
C PRO A 164 -3.15 -15.78 9.38
N SER A 165 -4.31 -15.60 10.01
CA SER A 165 -5.51 -15.07 9.34
C SER A 165 -5.38 -13.57 9.09
N TRP A 166 -4.88 -12.81 10.06
CA TRP A 166 -4.65 -11.37 9.90
C TRP A 166 -3.56 -11.07 8.87
N PHE A 167 -2.49 -11.84 8.83
CA PHE A 167 -1.41 -11.66 7.87
C PHE A 167 -1.88 -11.95 6.46
N ARG A 168 -2.67 -13.02 6.26
CA ARG A 168 -3.29 -13.33 4.96
C ARG A 168 -4.17 -12.18 4.45
N PHE A 169 -4.94 -11.58 5.34
CA PHE A 169 -5.77 -10.41 5.04
C PHE A 169 -4.92 -9.21 4.61
N LEU A 170 -3.90 -8.85 5.40
CA LEU A 170 -3.00 -7.74 5.08
C LEU A 170 -2.17 -7.99 3.82
N ASP A 171 -1.75 -9.22 3.57
CA ASP A 171 -1.06 -9.63 2.34
C ASP A 171 -1.95 -9.40 1.13
N ARG A 172 -3.18 -9.88 1.18
CA ARG A 172 -4.13 -9.68 0.08
C ARG A 172 -4.46 -8.21 -0.13
N PHE A 173 -4.57 -7.43 0.95
CA PHE A 173 -4.84 -6.00 0.88
C PHE A 173 -3.66 -5.26 0.25
N SER A 174 -2.43 -5.68 0.55
CA SER A 174 -1.22 -5.11 -0.04
C SER A 174 -1.14 -5.38 -1.54
N CYS A 175 -1.46 -6.60 -1.98
CA CYS A 175 -1.62 -6.91 -3.40
C CYS A 175 -2.67 -6.01 -4.07
N TRP A 176 -3.86 -5.86 -3.44
CA TRP A 176 -4.91 -4.99 -3.97
C TRP A 176 -4.46 -3.53 -4.05
N SER A 177 -3.79 -3.02 -3.02
CA SER A 177 -3.30 -1.65 -2.98
C SER A 177 -2.21 -1.38 -4.02
N GLN A 178 -1.29 -2.34 -4.22
CA GLN A 178 -0.25 -2.20 -5.25
C GLN A 178 -0.87 -2.25 -6.64
N MET A 179 -1.77 -3.19 -6.91
CA MET A 179 -2.46 -3.27 -8.20
C MET A 179 -3.29 -2.01 -8.48
N PHE A 180 -3.87 -1.40 -7.45
CA PHE A 180 -4.59 -0.14 -7.56
C PHE A 180 -3.65 0.97 -8.04
N ASN A 181 -2.49 1.12 -7.40
CA ASN A 181 -1.48 2.10 -7.81
C ASN A 181 -0.97 1.81 -9.23
N ASP A 182 -0.53 0.57 -9.52
CA ASP A 182 -0.04 0.16 -10.84
C ASP A 182 -1.05 0.44 -11.97
N THR A 183 -2.36 0.30 -11.69
CA THR A 183 -3.43 0.53 -12.68
C THR A 183 -3.68 2.01 -12.92
N PHE A 184 -3.59 2.87 -11.89
CA PHE A 184 -3.93 4.29 -12.02
C PHE A 184 -2.72 5.18 -12.29
N ASP A 185 -1.52 4.72 -11.95
CA ASP A 185 -0.25 5.44 -12.12
C ASP A 185 0.54 4.95 -13.35
N TRP A 186 -0.02 4.00 -14.12
CA TRP A 186 0.61 3.35 -15.27
C TRP A 186 1.29 4.31 -16.26
N LEU A 187 0.74 5.51 -16.45
CA LEU A 187 1.28 6.50 -17.37
C LEU A 187 2.60 7.06 -16.83
N ASP A 188 2.61 7.44 -15.55
CA ASP A 188 3.81 7.93 -14.86
C ASP A 188 4.87 6.82 -14.75
N ASP A 189 4.45 5.61 -14.39
CA ASP A 189 5.33 4.44 -14.32
C ASP A 189 5.98 4.14 -15.68
N SER A 190 5.21 4.24 -16.76
CA SER A 190 5.73 4.05 -18.12
C SER A 190 6.71 5.14 -18.52
N PHE A 191 6.50 6.40 -18.11
CA PHE A 191 7.42 7.50 -18.39
C PHE A 191 8.75 7.35 -17.64
N HIS A 192 8.70 6.83 -16.42
CA HIS A 192 9.87 6.61 -15.57
C HIS A 192 10.51 5.22 -15.75
N HIS A 193 10.03 4.42 -16.71
CA HIS A 193 10.50 3.05 -16.97
C HIS A 193 10.46 2.13 -15.73
N LYS A 194 9.48 2.34 -14.86
CA LYS A 194 9.25 1.48 -13.70
C LYS A 194 8.63 0.16 -14.15
N GLY A 195 9.18 -0.96 -13.66
CA GLY A 195 8.58 -2.27 -13.85
C GLY A 195 7.39 -2.42 -12.91
N THR A 196 6.18 -2.57 -13.45
CA THR A 196 4.98 -2.88 -12.67
C THR A 196 4.27 -4.10 -13.22
N PHE A 197 3.41 -4.73 -12.42
CA PHE A 197 2.68 -5.89 -12.89
C PHE A 197 1.69 -5.51 -13.99
N PHE A 198 1.04 -4.35 -13.89
CA PHE A 198 0.15 -3.84 -14.92
C PHE A 198 0.87 -3.65 -16.27
N LEU A 199 2.07 -3.05 -16.26
CA LEU A 199 2.86 -2.84 -17.48
C LEU A 199 3.48 -4.14 -18.03
N SER A 200 3.80 -5.09 -17.16
CA SER A 200 4.24 -6.44 -17.56
C SER A 200 3.11 -7.17 -18.30
N GLU A 201 1.89 -7.12 -17.78
CA GLU A 201 0.72 -7.69 -18.44
C GLU A 201 0.35 -6.94 -19.73
N ALA A 202 0.53 -5.62 -19.77
CA ALA A 202 0.38 -4.85 -21.00
C ALA A 202 1.29 -5.39 -22.11
N THR A 203 2.55 -5.66 -21.78
CA THR A 203 3.53 -6.21 -22.72
C THR A 203 3.13 -7.60 -23.22
N ARG A 204 2.51 -8.43 -22.37
CA ARG A 204 2.03 -9.78 -22.73
C ARG A 204 0.73 -9.78 -23.53
N ARG A 205 -0.12 -8.77 -23.35
CA ARG A 205 -1.51 -8.75 -23.87
C ARG A 205 -1.74 -7.78 -25.03
N LYS A 206 -0.85 -6.80 -25.22
CA LYS A 206 -0.94 -5.90 -26.37
C LYS A 206 -0.69 -6.66 -27.66
N ARG A 207 -1.30 -6.19 -28.76
CA ARG A 207 -1.01 -6.69 -30.10
C ARG A 207 0.39 -6.21 -30.56
N ASP A 208 1.00 -6.88 -31.52
CA ASP A 208 2.37 -6.57 -31.98
C ASP A 208 2.56 -5.09 -32.38
N ASN A 209 1.56 -4.52 -33.08
CA ASN A 209 1.57 -3.12 -33.54
C ASN A 209 0.77 -2.17 -32.65
N GLU A 210 0.33 -2.62 -31.47
CA GLU A 210 -0.43 -1.82 -30.51
C GLU A 210 0.54 -1.15 -29.52
N SER A 211 0.39 0.16 -29.37
CA SER A 211 1.06 0.93 -28.32
C SER A 211 0.47 0.60 -26.95
N LEU A 212 1.22 0.89 -25.89
CA LEU A 212 0.74 0.74 -24.51
C LEU A 212 -0.57 1.51 -24.29
N PHE A 213 -0.62 2.77 -24.73
CA PHE A 213 -1.79 3.62 -24.60
C PHE A 213 -3.04 3.03 -25.28
N GLU A 214 -2.88 2.49 -26.49
CA GLU A 214 -3.98 1.82 -27.21
C GLU A 214 -4.47 0.57 -26.47
N TRP A 215 -3.56 -0.23 -25.92
CA TRP A 215 -3.93 -1.39 -25.12
C TRP A 215 -4.70 -0.99 -23.85
N VAL A 216 -4.22 0.02 -23.11
CA VAL A 216 -4.87 0.52 -21.89
C VAL A 216 -6.30 0.97 -22.18
N LEU A 217 -6.50 1.69 -23.30
CA LEU A 217 -7.82 2.14 -23.73
C LEU A 217 -8.74 1.00 -24.19
N ARG A 218 -8.18 -0.03 -24.86
CA ARG A 218 -8.95 -1.15 -25.39
C ARG A 218 -9.41 -2.11 -24.30
N ASP A 219 -8.53 -2.42 -23.35
CA ASP A 219 -8.64 -3.62 -22.51
C ASP A 219 -7.97 -3.45 -21.15
N GLY A 220 -6.83 -2.74 -21.09
CA GLY A 220 -6.02 -2.66 -19.87
C GLY A 220 -6.77 -2.09 -18.66
N LEU A 221 -7.52 -0.99 -18.82
CA LEU A 221 -8.30 -0.42 -17.71
C LEU A 221 -9.41 -1.35 -17.23
N GLU A 222 -10.14 -1.99 -18.14
CA GLU A 222 -11.20 -2.94 -17.77
C GLU A 222 -10.60 -4.16 -17.05
N TRP A 223 -9.52 -4.72 -17.59
CA TRP A 223 -8.79 -5.81 -16.95
C TRP A 223 -8.27 -5.45 -15.55
N GLY A 224 -7.70 -4.25 -15.38
CA GLY A 224 -7.22 -3.77 -14.08
C GLY A 224 -8.36 -3.62 -13.07
N MET A 225 -9.49 -3.04 -13.49
CA MET A 225 -10.69 -2.89 -12.66
C MET A 225 -11.28 -4.24 -12.25
N ASP A 226 -11.44 -5.17 -13.18
CA ASP A 226 -11.99 -6.50 -12.91
C ASP A 226 -11.09 -7.29 -11.94
N THR A 227 -9.77 -7.14 -12.08
CA THR A 227 -8.79 -7.71 -11.15
C THR A 227 -8.97 -7.14 -9.73
N LEU A 228 -9.08 -5.81 -9.62
CA LEU A 228 -9.32 -5.12 -8.34
C LEU A 228 -10.65 -5.51 -7.69
N GLU A 229 -11.72 -5.64 -8.48
CA GLU A 229 -13.06 -6.03 -7.99
C GLU A 229 -13.07 -7.49 -7.49
N THR A 230 -12.40 -8.39 -8.22
CA THR A 230 -12.23 -9.79 -7.81
C THR A 230 -11.50 -9.87 -6.47
N TRP A 231 -10.37 -9.17 -6.34
CA TRP A 231 -9.55 -9.21 -5.14
C TRP A 231 -10.22 -8.51 -3.95
N MET A 232 -10.98 -7.44 -4.21
CA MET A 232 -11.82 -6.78 -3.19
C MET A 232 -12.90 -7.73 -2.65
N SER A 233 -13.49 -8.56 -3.51
CA SER A 233 -14.49 -9.55 -3.09
C SER A 233 -13.88 -10.60 -2.16
N GLU A 234 -12.68 -11.08 -2.48
CA GLU A 234 -11.93 -11.99 -1.61
C GLU A 234 -11.55 -11.34 -0.27
N LEU A 235 -11.12 -10.08 -0.29
CA LEU A 235 -10.83 -9.32 0.92
C LEU A 235 -12.05 -9.21 1.84
N LYS A 236 -13.24 -8.97 1.28
CA LYS A 236 -14.48 -8.91 2.05
C LYS A 236 -14.84 -10.27 2.67
N ILE A 237 -14.53 -11.38 2.01
CA ILE A 237 -14.68 -12.72 2.59
C ILE A 237 -13.71 -12.89 3.76
N GLN A 238 -12.43 -12.57 3.56
CA GLN A 238 -11.42 -12.68 4.62
C GLN A 238 -11.74 -11.78 5.82
N ALA A 239 -12.23 -10.56 5.62
CA ALA A 239 -12.64 -9.65 6.69
C ALA A 239 -13.83 -10.21 7.51
N LYS A 240 -14.77 -10.92 6.85
CA LYS A 240 -15.86 -11.63 7.53
C LYS A 240 -15.35 -12.83 8.32
N ASP A 241 -14.41 -13.61 7.76
CA ASP A 241 -13.78 -14.74 8.46
C ASP A 241 -12.97 -14.28 9.68
N LEU A 242 -12.42 -13.06 9.62
CA LEU A 242 -11.80 -12.38 10.75
C LEU A 242 -12.82 -11.88 11.78
N ASP A 243 -14.13 -11.95 11.52
CA ASP A 243 -15.20 -11.42 12.38
C ASP A 243 -14.88 -9.98 12.85
N CYS A 244 -14.58 -9.13 11.87
CA CYS A 244 -14.23 -7.72 12.07
C CYS A 244 -15.14 -6.83 11.21
N PRO A 245 -16.27 -6.36 11.76
CA PRO A 245 -17.22 -5.50 11.04
C PRO A 245 -16.58 -4.22 10.50
N ASP A 246 -15.69 -3.60 11.26
CA ASP A 246 -15.01 -2.36 10.87
C ASP A 246 -14.10 -2.55 9.66
N ALA A 247 -13.43 -3.71 9.53
CA ALA A 247 -12.67 -4.05 8.35
C ALA A 247 -13.57 -4.22 7.13
N VAL A 248 -14.78 -4.79 7.30
CA VAL A 248 -15.77 -4.90 6.22
C VAL A 248 -16.24 -3.51 5.79
N GLU A 249 -16.61 -2.63 6.73
CA GLU A 249 -17.03 -1.26 6.44
C GLU A 249 -15.91 -0.46 5.74
N TYR A 250 -14.67 -0.63 6.18
CA TYR A 250 -13.51 -0.05 5.53
C TYR A 250 -13.38 -0.51 4.06
N LEU A 251 -13.50 -1.82 3.79
CA LEU A 251 -13.46 -2.36 2.43
C LEU A 251 -14.66 -1.91 1.57
N ASP A 252 -15.84 -1.74 2.15
CA ASP A 252 -17.00 -1.21 1.44
C ASP A 252 -16.76 0.24 0.99
N ARG A 253 -16.14 1.06 1.85
CA ARG A 253 -15.71 2.42 1.46
C ARG A 253 -14.67 2.40 0.35
N ARG A 254 -13.66 1.53 0.42
CA ARG A 254 -12.66 1.36 -0.66
C ARG A 254 -13.30 0.92 -1.98
N SER A 255 -14.26 -0.01 -1.92
CA SER A 255 -15.02 -0.48 -3.07
C SER A 255 -15.86 0.62 -3.71
N ALA A 256 -16.51 1.47 -2.90
CA ALA A 256 -17.27 2.61 -3.40
C ALA A 256 -16.37 3.66 -4.06
N ALA A 257 -15.21 3.96 -3.47
CA ALA A 257 -14.22 4.87 -4.05
C ALA A 257 -13.69 4.36 -5.41
N LEU A 258 -13.38 3.05 -5.51
CA LEU A 258 -12.99 2.43 -6.78
C LEU A 258 -14.08 2.58 -7.84
N ALA A 259 -15.35 2.30 -7.48
CA ALA A 259 -16.47 2.43 -8.40
C ALA A 259 -16.66 3.88 -8.88
N GLN A 260 -16.52 4.86 -7.99
CA GLN A 260 -16.57 6.28 -8.35
C GLN A 260 -15.44 6.63 -9.34
N ARG A 261 -14.21 6.17 -9.08
CA ARG A 261 -13.07 6.40 -9.97
C ARG A 261 -13.27 5.74 -11.34
N ARG A 262 -13.81 4.51 -11.39
CA ARG A 262 -14.20 3.83 -12.64
C ARG A 262 -15.20 4.64 -13.45
N ALA A 263 -16.22 5.21 -12.79
CA ALA A 263 -17.23 6.02 -13.46
C ALA A 263 -16.63 7.28 -14.11
N VAL A 264 -15.78 8.00 -13.38
CA VAL A 264 -15.09 9.21 -13.88
C VAL A 264 -14.22 8.90 -15.09
N ILE A 265 -13.44 7.80 -15.04
CA ILE A 265 -12.57 7.40 -16.15
C ILE A 265 -13.39 7.00 -17.37
N THR A 266 -14.44 6.18 -17.18
CA THR A 266 -15.32 5.74 -18.26
C THR A 266 -15.96 6.92 -18.99
N GLU A 267 -16.43 7.92 -18.24
CA GLU A 267 -16.98 9.16 -18.80
C GLU A 267 -15.91 9.93 -19.59
N GLY A 268 -14.72 10.11 -19.02
CA GLY A 268 -13.59 10.78 -19.68
C GLY A 268 -13.21 10.11 -21.01
N LEU A 269 -13.11 8.79 -21.03
CA LEU A 269 -12.80 8.02 -22.24
C LEU A 269 -13.91 8.10 -23.30
N SER A 270 -15.17 8.06 -22.89
CA SER A 270 -16.30 8.24 -23.81
C SER A 270 -16.23 9.62 -24.50
N ASN A 271 -15.89 10.66 -23.74
CA ASN A 271 -15.77 12.02 -24.26
C ASN A 271 -14.57 12.18 -25.21
N LEU A 272 -13.42 11.55 -24.91
CA LEU A 272 -12.26 11.52 -25.81
C LEU A 272 -12.56 10.79 -27.11
N SER A 273 -13.29 9.67 -27.05
CA SER A 273 -13.71 8.92 -28.24
C SER A 273 -14.63 9.76 -29.14
N LYS A 274 -15.59 10.49 -28.56
CA LYS A 274 -16.45 11.44 -29.29
C LYS A 274 -15.62 12.55 -29.94
N LEU A 275 -14.68 13.15 -29.21
CA LEU A 275 -13.84 14.24 -29.72
C LEU A 275 -12.96 13.77 -30.88
N ARG A 276 -12.40 12.56 -30.80
CA ARG A 276 -11.68 11.92 -31.91
C ARG A 276 -12.57 11.75 -33.15
N SER A 277 -13.80 11.28 -32.99
CA SER A 277 -14.72 11.12 -34.12
C SER A 277 -15.08 12.44 -34.82
N VAL A 278 -15.10 13.56 -34.09
CA VAL A 278 -15.33 14.91 -34.63
C VAL A 278 -14.09 15.42 -35.37
N LEU A 279 -12.88 15.18 -34.84
CA LEU A 279 -11.62 15.55 -35.49
C LEU A 279 -11.38 14.74 -36.77
N ASP A 280 -11.63 13.43 -36.73
CA ASP A 280 -11.50 12.55 -37.90
C ASP A 280 -12.55 12.89 -38.99
N GLY A 281 -13.75 13.35 -38.59
CA GLY A 281 -14.80 13.80 -39.50
C GLY A 281 -14.58 15.21 -40.10
N SER A 282 -13.81 16.08 -39.43
CA SER A 282 -13.47 17.43 -39.92
C SER A 282 -12.21 17.49 -40.78
N LEU A 283 -11.41 16.41 -40.78
CA LEU A 283 -10.25 16.23 -41.68
C LEU A 283 -10.62 15.57 -43.02
N GLN A 284 -11.90 15.24 -43.23
CA GLN A 284 -12.43 14.67 -44.47
C GLN A 284 -13.22 15.68 -45.33
N GLU A 285 -13.34 16.95 -44.90
CA GLU A 285 -13.87 18.09 -45.67
C GLU A 285 -12.75 19.02 -46.13
#